data_AF-A0A0L1MFH4-F1
#
_entry.id   AF-A0A0L1MFH4-F1
#
_cell.length_a   1.000
_cell.length_b   1.000
_cell.length_c   1.000
_cell.angle_alpha   90.00
_cell.angle_beta   90.00
_cell.angle_gamma   90.00
#
_symmetry.space_group_name_H-M   'P 1'
#
loop_
_entity.id
_entity.type
_entity.pdbx_description
1 polymer ?
#
loop_
_entity_poly.entity_id
_entity_poly.type
_entity_poly.pdbx_seq_one_letter_code
_entity_poly.pdbx_strand_id
1 'polypeptide(L)'
;MNPKENYLHEFFRIFFANKQLVKRVFLIFAVIALILPLMLKQSFDITAQVIVQSKKLSQGDATTSLTQSDASFIPPSLADMETESNILRSPALIRQTISDLRDKGEYAPNPGIFSRLVTEPIKRFVTTPLREYVVNPVRDAFGLETDPVRDTDLDVFTQQAIENLKIETLPGSNVISIVYSFGDPAQGTRFVAALLQNYLVNRQELQSIDLPQSFYETKKKQYQVRLDGLEGTRLALLEGVGSSDPKEEITFRLNAINTEEQALNLYQDRLLQSQRWLDYLKTALTSATNTSRLSEYTFPFTFTTTVDNIAFEDREIRQLGEQLTTQVSRYMNDLAVFQPGSEPMLLTREQISRTRQQFLKIVSNRIQERTNDLAIVTSVIKQKTARIADFKDRIHQLQVAQSKLAQMDTEINALHAAFSTYAQRFAESSSAGLLDNDMSNARVLSPPYEPTEAAFPKPLLIIPFGMLTGLLLAIAFVYVREFFDHRFKHPAQITHELGLPVLLVINEQDVMPNNPHKNWTVDSFVHWVRH
;
A
#
# COMPACT_ATOMS: atom_id res chain seq x y z
N MET A 1 57.95 -22.90 72.67
CA MET A 1 57.94 -23.16 71.21
C MET A 1 57.11 -24.42 71.03
N ASN A 2 55.79 -24.26 70.79
CA ASN A 2 54.82 -25.35 70.83
C ASN A 2 55.14 -26.39 69.74
N PRO A 3 55.17 -27.70 70.07
CA PRO A 3 55.22 -28.71 69.03
C PRO A 3 53.97 -28.54 68.17
N LYS A 4 54.16 -28.55 66.84
CA LYS A 4 53.06 -28.47 65.87
C LYS A 4 52.00 -29.51 66.23
N GLU A 5 50.91 -29.08 66.83
CA GLU A 5 49.71 -29.88 66.96
C GLU A 5 49.32 -30.29 65.56
N ASN A 6 49.31 -31.60 65.33
CA ASN A 6 48.96 -32.13 64.03
C ASN A 6 47.44 -31.99 63.89
N TYR A 7 46.98 -30.84 63.41
CA TYR A 7 45.55 -30.52 63.25
C TYR A 7 44.78 -31.61 62.48
N LEU A 8 45.46 -32.32 61.58
CA LEU A 8 44.90 -33.48 60.88
C LEU A 8 44.61 -34.65 61.83
N HIS A 9 45.51 -34.91 62.78
CA HIS A 9 45.35 -35.95 63.79
C HIS A 9 44.19 -35.62 64.74
N GLU A 10 44.08 -34.36 65.16
CA GLU A 10 42.96 -33.89 65.97
C GLU A 10 41.63 -33.93 65.22
N PHE A 11 41.63 -33.56 63.93
CA PHE A 11 40.49 -33.71 63.04
C PHE A 11 40.01 -35.17 63.03
N PHE A 12 40.86 -36.12 62.62
CA PHE A 12 40.46 -37.53 62.57
C PHE A 12 40.04 -38.07 63.94
N ARG A 13 40.67 -37.60 65.02
CA ARG A 13 40.30 -38.02 66.37
C ARG A 13 38.89 -37.62 66.74
N ILE A 14 38.51 -36.36 66.54
CA ILE A 14 37.14 -35.85 66.81
C ILE A 14 36.12 -36.63 65.98
N PHE A 15 36.44 -36.87 64.71
CA PHE A 15 35.61 -37.65 63.80
C PHE A 15 35.41 -39.10 64.28
N PHE A 16 36.50 -39.80 64.66
CA PHE A 16 36.42 -41.19 65.11
C PHE A 16 35.82 -41.35 66.50
N ALA A 17 36.06 -40.40 67.42
CA ALA A 17 35.45 -40.37 68.74
C ALA A 17 33.92 -40.23 68.65
N ASN A 18 33.44 -39.42 67.70
CA ASN A 18 32.01 -39.17 67.49
C ASN A 18 31.44 -39.93 66.28
N LYS A 19 32.06 -41.03 65.84
CA LYS A 19 31.67 -41.77 64.62
C LYS A 19 30.20 -42.19 64.59
N GLN A 20 29.62 -42.54 65.74
CA GLN A 20 28.20 -42.89 65.85
C GLN A 20 27.29 -41.67 65.61
N LEU A 21 27.70 -40.49 66.10
CA LEU A 21 26.97 -39.24 65.91
C LEU A 21 27.03 -38.80 64.45
N VAL A 22 28.23 -38.79 63.84
CA VAL A 22 28.42 -38.52 62.41
C VAL A 22 27.51 -39.42 61.58
N LYS A 23 27.53 -40.73 61.85
CA LYS A 23 26.71 -41.72 61.17
C LYS A 23 25.21 -41.44 61.29
N ARG A 24 24.70 -41.14 62.48
CA ARG A 24 23.28 -40.82 62.69
C ARG A 24 22.86 -39.55 61.95
N VAL A 25 23.64 -38.48 62.04
CA VAL A 25 23.35 -37.21 61.36
C VAL A 25 23.43 -37.37 59.84
N PHE A 26 24.44 -38.08 59.34
CA PHE A 26 24.55 -38.41 57.92
C PHE A 26 23.33 -39.20 57.42
N LEU A 27 22.89 -40.23 58.16
CA LEU A 27 21.71 -41.02 57.78
C LEU A 27 20.44 -40.17 57.71
N ILE A 28 20.26 -39.19 58.59
CA ILE A 28 19.14 -38.24 58.52
C ILE A 28 19.20 -37.44 57.21
N PHE A 29 20.35 -36.85 56.88
CA PHE A 29 20.50 -36.11 55.63
C PHE A 29 20.40 -37.00 54.38
N ALA A 30 20.88 -38.24 54.44
CA ALA A 30 20.75 -39.20 53.35
C ALA A 30 19.30 -39.59 53.09
N VAL A 31 18.50 -39.78 54.15
CA VAL A 31 17.05 -40.00 54.04
C VAL A 31 16.36 -38.78 53.45
N ILE A 32 16.72 -37.56 53.88
CA ILE A 32 16.20 -36.32 53.28
C ILE A 32 16.57 -36.26 51.78
N ALA A 33 17.81 -36.54 51.40
CA ALA A 33 18.27 -36.51 50.01
C ALA A 33 17.55 -37.55 49.11
N LEU A 34 17.13 -38.68 49.67
CA LEU A 34 16.34 -39.69 48.96
C LEU A 34 14.86 -39.31 48.83
N ILE A 35 14.30 -38.66 49.85
CA ILE A 35 12.89 -38.24 49.86
C ILE A 35 12.68 -36.94 49.07
N LEU A 36 13.68 -36.06 49.01
CA LEU A 36 13.59 -34.74 48.40
C LEU A 36 13.09 -34.78 46.93
N PRO A 37 13.62 -35.64 46.03
CA PRO A 37 13.13 -35.73 44.66
C PRO A 37 11.69 -36.25 44.55
N LEU A 38 11.20 -36.99 45.55
CA LEU A 38 9.81 -37.48 45.61
C LEU A 38 8.84 -36.41 46.10
N MET A 39 9.33 -35.41 46.85
CA MET A 39 8.53 -34.29 47.35
C MET A 39 8.44 -33.12 46.36
N LEU A 40 9.43 -32.98 45.49
CA LEU A 40 9.45 -31.94 44.46
C LEU A 40 8.45 -32.26 43.35
N LYS A 41 7.73 -31.24 42.88
CA LYS A 41 6.80 -31.40 41.76
C LYS A 41 7.57 -31.73 40.50
N GLN A 42 7.09 -32.74 39.78
CA GLN A 42 7.61 -33.08 38.47
C GLN A 42 7.16 -32.03 37.45
N SER A 43 8.06 -31.68 36.55
CA SER A 43 7.77 -30.89 35.36
C SER A 43 8.36 -31.57 34.13
N PHE A 44 7.65 -31.48 33.03
CA PHE A 44 7.98 -32.08 31.75
C PHE A 44 8.20 -30.98 30.72
N ASP A 45 9.22 -31.13 29.88
CA ASP A 45 9.52 -30.17 28.81
C ASP A 45 8.85 -30.66 27.52
N ILE A 46 7.78 -30.00 27.10
CA ILE A 46 7.09 -30.25 25.84
C ILE A 46 7.78 -29.43 24.76
N THR A 47 8.35 -30.07 23.75
CA THR A 47 9.07 -29.40 22.66
C THR A 47 8.30 -29.44 21.35
N ALA A 48 8.32 -28.33 20.61
CA ALA A 48 7.79 -28.24 19.26
C ALA A 48 8.66 -27.30 18.41
N GLN A 49 8.61 -27.48 17.09
CA GLN A 49 9.37 -26.66 16.16
C GLN A 49 8.47 -26.16 15.04
N VAL A 50 8.61 -24.88 14.69
CA VAL A 50 7.93 -24.23 13.55
C VAL A 50 8.99 -23.76 12.58
N ILE A 51 8.83 -24.11 11.31
CA ILE A 51 9.65 -23.56 10.22
C ILE A 51 8.92 -22.38 9.60
N VAL A 52 9.64 -21.26 9.44
CA VAL A 52 9.14 -20.08 8.73
C VAL A 52 9.73 -20.07 7.34
N GLN A 53 8.86 -20.07 6.34
CA GLN A 53 9.20 -20.08 4.93
C GLN A 53 9.34 -18.65 4.41
N SER A 54 10.17 -18.50 3.38
CA SER A 54 10.43 -17.25 2.67
C SER A 54 9.15 -16.60 2.15
N LYS A 55 9.00 -15.29 2.38
CA LYS A 55 7.91 -14.49 1.81
C LYS A 55 8.02 -14.50 0.29
N LYS A 56 7.02 -15.06 -0.40
CA LYS A 56 6.89 -14.88 -1.85
C LYS A 56 6.56 -13.42 -2.11
N LEU A 57 7.51 -12.63 -2.61
CA LEU A 57 7.17 -11.33 -3.18
C LEU A 57 6.36 -11.59 -4.44
N SER A 58 5.04 -11.39 -4.37
CA SER A 58 4.28 -11.08 -5.57
C SER A 58 4.77 -9.70 -6.03
N GLN A 59 5.75 -9.68 -6.95
CA GLN A 59 6.23 -8.43 -7.53
C GLN A 59 5.05 -7.70 -8.16
N GLY A 60 4.63 -6.62 -7.51
CA GLY A 60 3.52 -5.78 -7.92
C GLY A 60 3.90 -4.70 -8.93
N ASP A 61 4.95 -4.90 -9.74
CA ASP A 61 5.37 -3.92 -10.73
C ASP A 61 4.79 -4.28 -12.11
N ALA A 62 3.71 -3.58 -12.46
CA ALA A 62 2.92 -3.75 -13.68
C ALA A 62 3.63 -3.34 -14.99
N THR A 63 4.96 -3.21 -15.01
CA THR A 63 5.72 -2.84 -16.22
C THR A 63 6.83 -3.83 -16.58
N THR A 64 7.01 -4.90 -15.81
CA THR A 64 8.07 -5.87 -16.10
C THR A 64 7.50 -7.27 -16.33
N SER A 65 7.38 -7.56 -17.62
CA SER A 65 7.73 -8.85 -18.24
C SER A 65 6.67 -9.97 -18.33
N LEU A 66 6.38 -10.30 -19.59
CA LEU A 66 5.84 -11.56 -20.12
C LEU A 66 6.86 -12.72 -20.08
N THR A 67 7.83 -12.67 -19.17
CA THR A 67 8.70 -13.80 -18.90
C THR A 67 8.30 -14.35 -17.55
N GLN A 68 7.97 -15.63 -17.47
CA GLN A 68 7.93 -16.37 -16.21
C GLN A 68 9.27 -16.14 -15.49
N SER A 69 9.33 -15.14 -14.63
CA SER A 69 10.46 -14.91 -13.75
C SER A 69 10.24 -15.80 -12.55
N ASP A 70 11.22 -16.70 -12.35
CA ASP A 70 11.27 -17.60 -11.20
C ASP A 70 10.92 -16.83 -9.93
N ALA A 71 9.96 -17.36 -9.16
CA ALA A 71 9.60 -16.80 -7.87
C ALA A 71 10.88 -16.70 -7.02
N SER A 72 11.42 -15.49 -6.89
CA SER A 72 12.61 -15.24 -6.08
C SER A 72 12.20 -15.31 -4.62
N PHE A 73 12.47 -16.46 -4.00
CA PHE A 73 12.25 -16.69 -2.58
C PHE A 73 13.37 -16.03 -1.79
N ILE A 74 13.05 -14.94 -1.08
CA ILE A 74 13.99 -14.30 -0.16
C ILE A 74 13.88 -15.03 1.18
N PRO A 75 14.95 -15.67 1.69
CA PRO A 75 14.90 -16.30 3.01
C PRO A 75 14.54 -15.25 4.07
N PRO A 76 13.76 -15.62 5.09
CA PRO A 76 13.37 -14.68 6.14
C PRO A 76 14.61 -14.12 6.85
N SER A 77 14.59 -12.82 7.13
CA SER A 77 15.67 -12.17 7.88
C SER A 77 15.60 -12.55 9.36
N LEU A 78 16.69 -12.32 10.10
CA LEU A 78 16.69 -12.49 11.56
C LEU A 78 15.60 -11.63 12.22
N ALA A 79 15.36 -10.42 11.70
CA ALA A 79 14.30 -9.53 12.20
C ALA A 79 12.90 -10.10 11.95
N ASP A 80 12.68 -10.77 10.81
CA ASP A 80 11.42 -11.48 10.55
C ASP A 80 11.24 -12.64 11.53
N MET A 81 12.30 -13.41 11.80
CA MET A 81 12.25 -14.54 12.75
C MET A 81 11.96 -14.08 14.18
N GLU A 82 12.56 -12.97 14.61
CA GLU A 82 12.24 -12.35 15.90
C GLU A 82 10.79 -11.87 15.95
N THR A 83 10.27 -11.33 14.86
CA THR A 83 8.87 -10.91 14.78
C THR A 83 7.93 -12.12 14.94
N GLU A 84 8.20 -13.23 14.26
CA GLU A 84 7.42 -14.46 14.41
C GLU A 84 7.49 -15.05 15.81
N SER A 85 8.69 -15.08 16.40
CA SER A 85 8.91 -15.50 17.78
C SER A 85 8.11 -14.64 18.76
N ASN A 86 8.08 -13.32 18.55
CA ASN A 86 7.30 -12.39 19.38
C ASN A 86 5.79 -12.58 19.24
N ILE A 87 5.29 -12.93 18.04
CA ILE A 87 3.87 -13.27 17.86
C ILE A 87 3.51 -14.53 18.65
N LEU A 88 4.35 -15.57 18.59
CA LEU A 88 4.18 -16.80 19.37
C LEU A 88 4.27 -16.57 20.89
N ARG A 89 5.12 -15.62 21.33
CA ARG A 89 5.24 -15.18 22.74
C ARG A 89 4.14 -14.22 23.18
N SER A 90 3.26 -13.79 22.27
CA SER A 90 2.31 -12.72 22.57
C SER A 90 1.31 -13.13 23.67
N PRO A 91 1.11 -12.30 24.71
CA PRO A 91 0.16 -12.60 25.78
C PRO A 91 -1.27 -12.79 25.28
N ALA A 92 -1.65 -12.09 24.20
CA ALA A 92 -2.98 -12.21 23.59
C ALA A 92 -3.22 -13.60 22.99
N LEU A 93 -2.25 -14.14 22.24
CA LEU A 93 -2.35 -15.46 21.63
C LEU A 93 -2.36 -16.57 22.70
N ILE A 94 -1.50 -16.45 23.71
CA ILE A 94 -1.44 -17.39 24.83
C ILE A 94 -2.76 -17.37 25.61
N ARG A 95 -3.28 -16.18 25.93
CA ARG A 95 -4.57 -16.00 26.61
C ARG A 95 -5.72 -16.61 25.82
N GLN A 96 -5.79 -16.34 24.52
CA GLN A 96 -6.81 -16.90 23.63
C GLN A 96 -6.74 -18.43 23.63
N THR A 97 -5.54 -19.00 23.50
CA THR A 97 -5.33 -20.45 23.53
C THR A 97 -5.78 -21.09 24.85
N ILE A 98 -5.46 -20.46 25.98
CA ILE A 98 -5.90 -20.95 27.31
C ILE A 98 -7.42 -20.85 27.43
N SER A 99 -8.04 -19.76 26.94
CA SER A 99 -9.49 -19.59 26.91
C SER A 99 -10.15 -20.70 26.11
N ASP A 100 -9.70 -20.93 24.87
CA ASP A 100 -10.26 -21.94 23.96
C ASP A 100 -10.17 -23.36 24.53
N LEU A 101 -9.05 -23.70 25.18
CA LEU A 101 -8.87 -25.00 25.81
C LEU A 101 -9.66 -25.15 27.10
N ARG A 102 -9.84 -24.06 27.87
CA ARG A 102 -10.68 -24.07 29.07
C ARG A 102 -12.15 -24.24 28.71
N ASP A 103 -12.62 -23.57 27.67
CA ASP A 103 -13.99 -23.69 27.17
C ASP A 103 -14.29 -25.12 26.69
N LYS A 104 -13.27 -25.83 26.19
CA LYS A 104 -13.34 -27.26 25.84
C LYS A 104 -13.16 -28.21 27.04
N GLY A 105 -12.85 -27.70 28.22
CA GLY A 105 -12.58 -28.48 29.43
C GLY A 105 -11.25 -29.25 29.39
N GLU A 106 -10.34 -28.90 28.48
CA GLU A 106 -9.08 -29.61 28.25
C GLU A 106 -7.88 -28.99 28.97
N TYR A 107 -8.05 -27.79 29.54
CA TYR A 107 -7.00 -27.06 30.27
C TYR A 107 -7.50 -26.61 31.63
N ALA A 108 -7.10 -27.37 32.66
CA ALA A 108 -7.39 -27.10 34.06
C ALA A 108 -6.10 -27.35 34.86
N PRO A 109 -5.15 -26.39 34.86
CA PRO A 109 -3.94 -26.49 35.67
C PRO A 109 -4.34 -26.67 37.13
N ASN A 110 -3.97 -27.79 37.74
CA ASN A 110 -4.30 -28.07 39.13
C ASN A 110 -3.50 -27.10 40.02
N PRO A 111 -4.16 -26.16 40.73
CA PRO A 111 -3.47 -25.23 41.61
C PRO A 111 -2.69 -26.02 42.66
N GLY A 112 -1.47 -25.58 42.97
CA GLY A 112 -0.66 -26.22 44.01
C GLY A 112 -1.40 -26.30 45.34
N ILE A 113 -0.99 -27.23 46.19
CA ILE A 113 -1.57 -27.45 47.53
C ILE A 113 -1.65 -26.12 48.32
N PHE A 114 -0.64 -25.25 48.20
CA PHE A 114 -0.61 -23.93 48.84
C PHE A 114 -1.67 -22.96 48.32
N SER A 115 -1.93 -22.93 47.00
CA SER A 115 -2.94 -22.03 46.44
C SER A 115 -4.36 -22.47 46.77
N ARG A 116 -4.60 -23.79 46.84
CA ARG A 116 -5.88 -24.38 47.23
C ARG A 116 -6.22 -24.17 48.72
N LEU A 117 -5.20 -24.22 49.60
CA LEU A 117 -5.38 -24.06 51.05
C LEU A 117 -5.36 -22.59 51.52
N VAL A 118 -4.63 -21.71 50.83
CA VAL A 118 -4.39 -20.34 51.32
C VAL A 118 -4.98 -19.29 50.36
N THR A 119 -4.64 -19.33 49.07
CA THR A 119 -4.99 -18.22 48.17
C THR A 119 -6.44 -18.24 47.70
N GLU A 120 -7.03 -19.41 47.42
CA GLU A 120 -8.44 -19.54 47.01
C GLU A 120 -9.43 -19.07 48.09
N PRO A 121 -9.33 -19.50 49.37
CA PRO A 121 -10.24 -19.01 50.40
C PRO A 121 -10.03 -17.52 50.70
N ILE A 122 -8.80 -17.01 50.73
CA ILE A 122 -8.54 -15.58 50.94
C ILE A 122 -9.08 -14.74 49.77
N LYS A 123 -8.88 -15.20 48.52
CA LYS A 123 -9.43 -14.49 47.36
C LYS A 123 -10.95 -14.44 47.40
N ARG A 124 -11.59 -15.60 47.59
CA ARG A 124 -13.05 -15.74 47.59
C ARG A 124 -13.76 -15.03 48.75
N PHE A 125 -13.18 -15.05 49.96
CA PHE A 125 -13.83 -14.51 51.16
C PHE A 125 -13.34 -13.14 51.59
N VAL A 126 -12.17 -12.69 51.15
CA VAL A 126 -11.59 -11.40 51.58
C VAL A 126 -11.35 -10.46 50.41
N THR A 127 -10.55 -10.83 49.41
CA THR A 127 -10.13 -9.85 48.40
C THR A 127 -11.22 -9.49 47.40
N THR A 128 -12.01 -10.46 46.94
CA THR A 128 -13.11 -10.22 45.98
C THR A 128 -14.21 -9.35 46.57
N PRO A 129 -14.78 -9.64 47.77
CA PRO A 129 -15.78 -8.76 48.36
C PRO A 129 -15.21 -7.41 48.81
N LEU A 130 -13.97 -7.32 49.32
CA LEU A 130 -13.35 -6.03 49.64
C LEU A 130 -13.18 -5.15 48.39
N ARG A 131 -12.78 -5.75 47.26
CA ARG A 131 -12.61 -5.02 45.99
C ARG A 131 -13.96 -4.56 45.43
N GLU A 132 -14.97 -5.43 45.47
CA GLU A 132 -16.33 -5.17 44.97
C GLU A 132 -17.07 -4.12 45.80
N TYR A 133 -17.07 -4.25 47.13
CA TYR A 133 -17.89 -3.42 48.01
C TYR A 133 -17.16 -2.20 48.61
N VAL A 134 -15.83 -2.15 48.57
CA VAL A 134 -15.05 -1.06 49.17
C VAL A 134 -14.18 -0.33 48.15
N VAL A 135 -13.36 -1.05 47.38
CA VAL A 135 -12.33 -0.40 46.52
C VAL A 135 -12.93 0.21 45.26
N ASN A 136 -13.81 -0.52 44.57
CA ASN A 136 -14.46 -0.06 43.34
C ASN A 136 -15.37 1.16 43.55
N PRO A 137 -16.27 1.22 44.57
CA PRO A 137 -17.08 2.41 44.82
C PRO A 137 -16.24 3.62 45.25
N VAL A 138 -15.11 3.41 45.94
CA VAL A 138 -14.19 4.51 46.29
C VAL A 138 -13.46 5.03 45.04
N ARG A 139 -12.97 4.16 44.15
CA ARG A 139 -12.29 4.58 42.91
C ARG A 139 -13.23 5.30 41.95
N ASP A 140 -14.49 4.84 41.84
CA ASP A 140 -15.54 5.50 41.06
C ASP A 140 -15.86 6.90 41.62
N ALA A 141 -15.92 7.03 42.95
CA ALA A 141 -16.09 8.34 43.62
C ALA A 141 -14.91 9.31 43.39
N PHE A 142 -13.72 8.80 43.04
CA PHE A 142 -12.53 9.60 42.71
C PHE A 142 -12.29 9.72 41.19
N GLY A 143 -13.21 9.25 40.34
CA GLY A 143 -13.09 9.37 38.87
C GLY A 143 -11.93 8.58 38.26
N LEU A 144 -11.46 7.54 38.94
CA LEU A 144 -10.45 6.61 38.43
C LEU A 144 -11.15 5.45 37.70
N GLU A 145 -10.61 5.02 36.54
CA GLU A 145 -11.15 3.86 35.81
C GLU A 145 -11.30 2.64 36.74
N THR A 146 -12.52 2.11 36.80
CA THR A 146 -12.82 0.89 37.57
C THR A 146 -12.33 -0.31 36.78
N ASP A 147 -11.36 -1.05 37.32
CA ASP A 147 -10.91 -2.31 36.73
C ASP A 147 -12.11 -3.28 36.64
N PRO A 148 -12.52 -3.76 35.45
CA PRO A 148 -13.58 -4.76 35.35
C PRO A 148 -13.16 -6.03 36.13
N VAL A 149 -14.13 -6.83 36.56
CA VAL A 149 -13.89 -8.16 37.17
C VAL A 149 -13.33 -9.08 36.07
N ARG A 150 -12.06 -8.88 35.73
CA ARG A 150 -11.27 -9.78 34.90
C ARG A 150 -11.25 -11.12 35.63
N ASP A 151 -11.51 -12.18 34.87
CA ASP A 151 -11.22 -13.55 35.26
C ASP A 151 -9.75 -13.62 35.68
N THR A 152 -9.53 -13.49 36.99
CA THR A 152 -8.20 -13.34 37.57
C THR A 152 -7.42 -14.65 37.41
N ASP A 153 -8.12 -15.75 37.17
CA ASP A 153 -7.53 -17.07 36.99
C ASP A 153 -7.02 -17.23 35.55
N LEU A 154 -7.72 -16.70 34.54
CA LEU A 154 -7.22 -16.67 33.16
C LEU A 154 -5.94 -15.84 33.05
N ASP A 155 -5.88 -14.68 33.72
CA ASP A 155 -4.69 -13.83 33.75
C ASP A 155 -3.52 -14.53 34.46
N VAL A 156 -3.79 -15.22 35.58
CA VAL A 156 -2.77 -16.01 36.30
C VAL A 156 -2.24 -17.17 35.47
N PHE A 157 -3.10 -17.93 34.79
CA PHE A 157 -2.66 -19.01 33.92
C PHE A 157 -1.92 -18.50 32.69
N THR A 158 -2.33 -17.37 32.12
CA THR A 158 -1.60 -16.71 31.03
C THR A 158 -0.18 -16.35 31.49
N GLN A 159 -0.04 -15.73 32.66
CA GLN A 159 1.26 -15.35 33.21
C GLN A 159 2.14 -16.57 33.51
N GLN A 160 1.58 -17.62 34.13
CA GLN A 160 2.28 -18.87 34.36
C GLN A 160 2.71 -19.54 33.05
N ALA A 161 1.87 -19.49 32.03
CA ALA A 161 2.21 -20.02 30.72
C ALA A 161 3.36 -19.24 30.08
N ILE A 162 3.35 -17.90 30.14
CA ILE A 162 4.44 -17.05 29.66
C ILE A 162 5.77 -17.37 30.36
N GLU A 163 5.76 -17.54 31.68
CA GLU A 163 6.98 -17.84 32.46
C GLU A 163 7.57 -19.21 32.13
N ASN A 164 6.72 -20.18 31.83
CA ASN A 164 7.11 -21.56 31.53
C ASN A 164 7.32 -21.83 30.03
N LEU A 165 7.02 -20.87 29.16
CA LEU A 165 7.12 -20.97 27.71
C LEU A 165 8.37 -20.26 27.21
N LYS A 166 9.31 -21.03 26.65
CA LYS A 166 10.53 -20.52 26.03
C LYS A 166 10.43 -20.69 24.52
N ILE A 167 10.55 -19.58 23.78
CA ILE A 167 10.41 -19.57 22.30
C ILE A 167 11.64 -18.90 21.69
N GLU A 168 12.54 -19.67 21.10
CA GLU A 168 13.82 -19.14 20.61
C GLU A 168 14.01 -19.46 19.13
N THR A 169 14.57 -18.51 18.37
CA THR A 169 14.99 -18.74 16.99
C THR A 169 16.31 -19.49 16.99
N LEU A 170 16.44 -20.55 16.19
CA LEU A 170 17.71 -21.26 16.05
C LEU A 170 18.67 -20.45 15.14
N PRO A 171 19.84 -20.01 15.65
CA PRO A 171 20.79 -19.26 14.83
C PRO A 171 21.23 -20.06 13.59
N GLY A 172 21.17 -19.43 12.41
CA GLY A 172 21.53 -20.07 11.14
C GLY A 172 20.45 -20.97 10.54
N SER A 173 19.23 -20.96 11.07
CA SER A 173 18.08 -21.71 10.57
C SER A 173 16.80 -20.87 10.61
N ASN A 174 15.80 -21.22 9.78
CA ASN A 174 14.48 -20.57 9.78
C ASN A 174 13.50 -21.29 10.71
N VAL A 175 14.01 -21.83 11.82
CA VAL A 175 13.24 -22.67 12.75
C VAL A 175 13.14 -21.99 14.10
N ILE A 176 11.91 -21.94 14.61
CA ILE A 176 11.58 -21.46 15.94
C ILE A 176 11.35 -22.68 16.83
N SER A 177 12.14 -22.80 17.90
CA SER A 177 11.98 -23.84 18.91
C SER A 177 11.10 -23.33 20.04
N ILE A 178 10.12 -24.13 20.40
CA ILE A 178 9.16 -23.87 21.47
C ILE A 178 9.36 -24.95 22.53
N VAL A 179 9.61 -24.54 23.76
CA VAL A 179 9.73 -25.43 24.92
C VAL A 179 8.78 -24.94 26.00
N TYR A 180 7.82 -25.78 26.37
CA TYR A 180 6.85 -25.49 27.42
C TYR A 180 7.05 -26.45 28.61
N SER A 181 7.43 -25.91 29.76
CA SER A 181 7.64 -26.71 30.97
C SER A 181 6.34 -26.80 31.78
N PHE A 182 5.73 -27.99 31.87
CA PHE A 182 4.44 -28.16 32.55
C PHE A 182 4.35 -29.45 33.37
N GLY A 183 3.50 -29.46 34.40
CA GLY A 183 3.40 -30.59 35.34
C GLY A 183 2.66 -31.82 34.80
N ASP A 184 1.69 -31.61 33.91
CA ASP A 184 0.92 -32.67 33.25
C ASP A 184 1.33 -32.73 31.76
N PRO A 185 2.04 -33.79 31.32
CA PRO A 185 2.59 -33.84 29.98
C PRO A 185 1.48 -33.84 28.91
N ALA A 186 0.34 -34.50 29.15
CA ALA A 186 -0.77 -34.54 28.21
C ALA A 186 -1.44 -33.16 28.02
N GLN A 187 -1.69 -32.43 29.11
CA GLN A 187 -2.23 -31.06 29.03
C GLN A 187 -1.22 -30.09 28.39
N GLY A 188 0.07 -30.24 28.72
CA GLY A 188 1.13 -29.43 28.12
C GLY A 188 1.23 -29.61 26.60
N THR A 189 1.14 -30.86 26.12
CA THR A 189 1.13 -31.18 24.69
C THR A 189 -0.08 -30.58 23.98
N ARG A 190 -1.28 -30.66 24.57
CA ARG A 190 -2.50 -30.01 24.03
C ARG A 190 -2.38 -28.49 23.99
N PHE A 191 -1.81 -27.89 25.04
CA PHE A 191 -1.56 -26.46 25.08
C PHE A 191 -0.65 -26.01 23.93
N VAL A 192 0.51 -26.64 23.76
CA VAL A 192 1.44 -26.29 22.68
C VAL A 192 0.82 -26.55 21.31
N ALA A 193 0.05 -27.64 21.14
CA ALA A 193 -0.62 -27.96 19.88
C ALA A 193 -1.67 -26.89 19.52
N ALA A 194 -2.50 -26.49 20.48
CA ALA A 194 -3.50 -25.44 20.27
C ALA A 194 -2.86 -24.07 20.05
N LEU A 195 -1.76 -23.76 20.75
CA LEU A 195 -1.02 -22.51 20.56
C LEU A 195 -0.49 -22.40 19.12
N LEU A 196 0.07 -23.49 18.59
CA LEU A 196 0.53 -23.56 17.21
C LEU A 196 -0.61 -23.41 16.21
N GLN A 197 -1.75 -24.06 16.47
CA GLN A 197 -2.93 -23.95 15.60
C GLN A 197 -3.45 -22.50 15.57
N ASN A 198 -3.62 -21.88 16.74
CA ASN A 198 -4.09 -20.50 16.86
C ASN A 198 -3.09 -19.51 16.24
N TYR A 199 -1.79 -19.77 16.36
CA TYR A 199 -0.76 -18.99 15.68
C TYR A 199 -0.92 -19.03 14.16
N LEU A 200 -1.11 -20.21 13.58
CA LEU A 200 -1.29 -20.37 12.12
C LEU A 200 -2.56 -19.67 11.62
N VAL A 201 -3.66 -19.76 12.37
CA VAL A 201 -4.93 -19.08 12.03
C VAL A 201 -4.78 -17.56 12.08
N ASN A 202 -4.26 -17.02 13.18
CA ASN A 202 -4.05 -15.57 13.34
C ASN A 202 -3.09 -15.02 12.27
N ARG A 203 -2.05 -15.79 11.92
CA ARG A 203 -1.16 -15.46 10.81
C ARG A 203 -1.87 -15.39 9.46
N GLN A 204 -2.77 -16.33 9.17
CA GLN A 204 -3.55 -16.35 7.94
C GLN A 204 -4.44 -15.10 7.86
N GLU A 205 -5.11 -14.72 8.94
CA GLU A 205 -5.91 -13.49 9.01
C GLU A 205 -5.06 -12.23 8.76
N LEU A 206 -3.89 -12.13 9.37
CA LEU A 206 -2.95 -11.01 9.19
C LEU A 206 -2.37 -10.93 7.77
N GLN A 207 -2.28 -12.06 7.04
CA GLN A 207 -1.74 -12.13 5.69
C GLN A 207 -2.80 -12.09 4.58
N SER A 208 -4.06 -12.40 4.90
CA SER A 208 -5.17 -12.29 3.96
C SER A 208 -5.40 -10.82 3.61
N ILE A 209 -4.89 -10.39 2.46
CA ILE A 209 -5.29 -9.13 1.80
C ILE A 209 -6.61 -9.41 1.07
N ASP A 210 -7.59 -9.96 1.78
CA ASP A 210 -8.91 -10.14 1.20
C ASP A 210 -9.57 -8.75 1.21
N LEU A 211 -9.52 -8.08 0.05
CA LEU A 211 -10.36 -6.93 -0.19
C LEU A 211 -11.81 -7.39 0.02
N PRO A 212 -12.53 -6.86 1.03
CA PRO A 212 -13.89 -7.30 1.31
C PRO A 212 -14.74 -7.18 0.04
N GLN A 213 -15.53 -8.21 -0.30
CA GLN A 213 -16.38 -8.18 -1.50
C GLN A 213 -17.25 -6.92 -1.55
N SER A 214 -17.73 -6.45 -0.39
CA SER A 214 -18.49 -5.20 -0.25
C SER A 214 -17.72 -3.96 -0.71
N PHE A 215 -16.39 -3.93 -0.55
CA PHE A 215 -15.54 -2.85 -1.04
C PHE A 215 -15.43 -2.88 -2.57
N TYR A 216 -15.30 -4.07 -3.18
CA TYR A 216 -15.34 -4.23 -4.65
C TYR A 216 -16.67 -3.77 -5.24
N GLU A 217 -17.79 -4.21 -4.66
CA GLU A 217 -19.13 -3.82 -5.11
C GLU A 217 -19.35 -2.30 -5.00
N THR A 218 -18.88 -1.69 -3.91
CA THR A 218 -18.93 -0.23 -3.73
C THR A 218 -18.12 0.51 -4.80
N LYS A 219 -16.89 0.05 -5.08
CA LYS A 219 -16.04 0.65 -6.11
C LYS A 219 -16.60 0.48 -7.52
N LYS A 220 -17.16 -0.69 -7.83
CA LYS A 220 -17.87 -0.94 -9.09
C LYS A 220 -19.03 0.03 -9.28
N LYS A 221 -19.86 0.24 -8.25
CA LYS A 221 -20.97 1.19 -8.32
C LYS A 221 -20.48 2.63 -8.48
N GLN A 222 -19.42 3.02 -7.77
CA GLN A 222 -18.79 4.34 -7.91
C GLN A 222 -18.28 4.58 -9.33
N TYR A 223 -17.65 3.57 -9.94
CA TYR A 223 -17.19 3.60 -11.32
C TYR A 223 -18.35 3.77 -12.31
N GLN A 224 -19.41 2.96 -12.18
CA GLN A 224 -20.59 3.04 -13.03
C GLN A 224 -21.21 4.44 -13.01
N VAL A 225 -21.47 4.99 -11.81
CA VAL A 225 -22.04 6.34 -11.68
C VAL A 225 -21.15 7.41 -12.32
N ARG A 226 -19.82 7.30 -12.17
CA ARG A 226 -18.90 8.27 -12.77
C ARG A 226 -18.84 8.14 -14.29
N LEU A 227 -18.84 6.92 -14.82
CA LEU A 227 -18.85 6.66 -16.25
C LEU A 227 -20.15 7.18 -16.87
N ASP A 228 -21.30 6.84 -16.30
CA ASP A 228 -22.61 7.31 -16.75
C ASP A 228 -22.68 8.85 -16.74
N GLY A 229 -22.09 9.49 -15.72
CA GLY A 229 -22.01 10.95 -15.64
C GLY A 229 -21.13 11.57 -16.73
N LEU A 230 -19.97 10.96 -17.03
CA LEU A 230 -19.08 11.43 -18.09
C LEU A 230 -19.69 11.23 -19.47
N GLU A 231 -20.27 10.06 -19.74
CA GLU A 231 -20.96 9.74 -20.99
C GLU A 231 -22.17 10.65 -21.19
N GLY A 232 -22.97 10.88 -20.14
CA GLY A 232 -24.10 11.82 -20.19
C GLY A 232 -23.67 13.25 -20.51
N THR A 233 -22.58 13.72 -19.90
CA THR A 233 -22.05 15.06 -20.19
C THR A 233 -21.46 15.14 -21.61
N ARG A 234 -20.83 14.06 -22.09
CA ARG A 234 -20.32 13.94 -23.46
C ARG A 234 -21.46 14.03 -24.48
N LEU A 235 -22.56 13.31 -24.26
CA LEU A 235 -23.77 13.37 -25.08
C LEU A 235 -24.38 14.77 -25.07
N ALA A 236 -24.55 15.38 -23.89
CA ALA A 236 -25.09 16.73 -23.77
C ALA A 236 -24.23 17.79 -24.50
N LEU A 237 -22.90 17.61 -24.52
CA LEU A 237 -22.00 18.48 -25.27
C LEU A 237 -22.18 18.31 -26.79
N LEU A 238 -22.30 17.08 -27.27
CA LEU A 238 -22.56 16.79 -28.69
C LEU A 238 -23.92 17.34 -29.14
N GLU A 239 -24.96 17.16 -28.32
CA GLU A 239 -26.29 17.71 -28.54
C GLU A 239 -26.29 19.24 -28.53
N GLY A 240 -25.63 19.86 -27.54
CA GLY A 240 -25.54 21.31 -27.42
C GLY A 240 -24.81 21.98 -28.58
N VAL A 241 -23.87 21.27 -29.21
CA VAL A 241 -23.18 21.73 -30.41
C VAL A 241 -23.94 21.34 -31.69
N GLY A 242 -24.87 20.39 -31.60
CA GLY A 242 -25.65 19.89 -32.74
C GLY A 242 -24.79 19.13 -33.74
N SER A 243 -23.77 18.41 -33.27
CA SER A 243 -22.84 17.66 -34.12
C SER A 243 -22.50 16.32 -33.48
N SER A 244 -22.70 15.24 -34.23
CA SER A 244 -22.36 13.88 -33.79
C SER A 244 -20.85 13.58 -33.90
N ASP A 245 -20.18 14.23 -34.87
CA ASP A 245 -18.73 14.16 -35.04
C ASP A 245 -18.17 15.56 -35.36
N PRO A 246 -17.82 16.34 -34.32
CA PRO A 246 -17.28 17.69 -34.52
C PRO A 246 -15.98 17.72 -35.33
N LYS A 247 -15.15 16.67 -35.25
CA LYS A 247 -13.86 16.60 -35.94
C LYS A 247 -14.06 16.47 -37.45
N GLU A 248 -14.97 15.58 -37.84
CA GLU A 248 -15.32 15.38 -39.24
C GLU A 248 -15.98 16.63 -39.81
N GLU A 249 -16.92 17.25 -39.07
CA GLU A 249 -17.57 18.50 -39.47
C GLU A 249 -16.56 19.66 -39.66
N ILE A 250 -15.57 19.79 -38.77
CA ILE A 250 -14.48 20.77 -38.93
C ILE A 250 -13.75 20.56 -40.25
N THR A 251 -13.41 19.32 -40.59
CA THR A 251 -12.68 19.00 -41.82
C THR A 251 -13.50 19.33 -43.06
N PHE A 252 -14.80 18.98 -43.08
CA PHE A 252 -15.68 19.35 -44.17
C PHE A 252 -15.81 20.88 -44.33
N ARG A 253 -15.91 21.62 -43.23
CA ARG A 253 -16.01 23.09 -43.27
C ARG A 253 -14.72 23.78 -43.69
N LEU A 254 -13.55 23.26 -43.30
CA LEU A 254 -12.26 23.78 -43.79
C LEU A 254 -12.13 23.63 -45.30
N ASN A 255 -12.56 22.48 -45.84
CA ASN A 255 -12.60 22.27 -47.29
C ASN A 255 -13.60 23.22 -47.99
N ALA A 256 -14.76 23.45 -47.37
CA ALA A 256 -15.74 24.42 -47.87
C ALA A 256 -15.19 25.86 -47.86
N ILE A 257 -14.45 26.26 -46.81
CA ILE A 257 -13.77 27.56 -46.75
C ILE A 257 -12.77 27.70 -47.90
N ASN A 258 -11.89 26.71 -48.11
CA ASN A 258 -10.92 26.76 -49.20
C ASN A 258 -11.61 26.95 -50.57
N THR A 259 -12.72 26.25 -50.79
CA THR A 259 -13.51 26.36 -52.04
C THR A 259 -14.16 27.75 -52.17
N GLU A 260 -14.74 28.27 -51.08
CA GLU A 260 -15.36 29.60 -51.07
C GLU A 260 -14.34 30.73 -51.18
N GLU A 261 -13.16 30.61 -50.58
CA GLU A 261 -12.07 31.58 -50.69
C GLU A 261 -11.53 31.65 -52.13
N GLN A 262 -11.35 30.51 -52.80
CA GLN A 262 -11.01 30.48 -54.23
C GLN A 262 -12.08 31.17 -55.08
N ALA A 263 -13.36 30.86 -54.84
CA ALA A 263 -14.45 31.51 -55.54
C ALA A 263 -14.50 33.02 -55.26
N LEU A 264 -14.28 33.43 -54.01
CA LEU A 264 -14.24 34.83 -53.58
C LEU A 264 -13.14 35.60 -54.33
N ASN A 265 -11.94 35.05 -54.42
CA ASN A 265 -10.83 35.67 -55.16
C ASN A 265 -11.20 35.91 -56.63
N LEU A 266 -11.83 34.94 -57.30
CA LEU A 266 -12.30 35.11 -58.68
C LEU A 266 -13.32 36.25 -58.82
N TYR A 267 -14.22 36.43 -57.84
CA TYR A 267 -15.15 37.55 -57.84
C TYR A 267 -14.48 38.89 -57.52
N GLN A 268 -13.47 38.91 -56.65
CA GLN A 268 -12.66 40.11 -56.38
C GLN A 268 -11.87 40.55 -57.61
N ASP A 269 -11.28 39.61 -58.34
CA ASP A 269 -10.61 39.88 -59.61
C ASP A 269 -11.59 40.43 -60.65
N ARG A 270 -12.79 39.84 -60.75
CA ARG A 270 -13.87 40.34 -61.61
C ARG A 270 -14.33 41.75 -61.21
N LEU A 271 -14.41 42.05 -59.91
CA LEU A 271 -14.76 43.38 -59.41
C LEU A 271 -13.73 44.40 -59.89
N LEU A 272 -12.43 44.11 -59.71
CA LEU A 272 -11.34 44.99 -60.13
C LEU A 272 -11.37 45.22 -61.65
N GLN A 273 -11.56 44.16 -62.44
CA GLN A 273 -11.67 44.25 -63.90
C GLN A 273 -12.88 45.10 -64.31
N SER A 274 -14.03 44.91 -63.67
CA SER A 274 -15.25 45.65 -63.97
C SER A 274 -15.15 47.12 -63.55
N GLN A 275 -14.41 47.44 -62.48
CA GLN A 275 -14.12 48.81 -62.06
C GLN A 275 -13.25 49.52 -63.11
N ARG A 276 -12.17 48.89 -63.56
CA ARG A 276 -11.30 49.41 -64.63
C ARG A 276 -12.08 49.63 -65.93
N TRP A 277 -12.98 48.71 -66.29
CA TRP A 277 -13.84 48.86 -67.46
C TRP A 277 -14.79 50.06 -67.33
N LEU A 278 -15.39 50.25 -66.15
CA LEU A 278 -16.26 51.38 -65.89
C LEU A 278 -15.50 52.71 -65.98
N ASP A 279 -14.29 52.77 -65.45
CA ASP A 279 -13.44 53.97 -65.51
C ASP A 279 -13.02 54.30 -66.95
N TYR A 280 -12.69 53.28 -67.75
CA TYR A 280 -12.48 53.42 -69.18
C TYR A 280 -13.69 54.05 -69.87
N LEU A 281 -14.90 53.52 -69.66
CA LEU A 281 -16.12 54.05 -70.28
C LEU A 281 -16.44 55.49 -69.82
N LYS A 282 -16.26 55.79 -68.53
CA LYS A 282 -16.43 57.15 -67.99
C LYS A 282 -15.44 58.13 -68.60
N THR A 283 -14.19 57.70 -68.78
CA THR A 283 -13.14 58.51 -69.43
C THR A 283 -13.48 58.74 -70.90
N ALA A 284 -13.91 57.70 -71.63
CA ALA A 284 -14.38 57.80 -73.01
C ALA A 284 -15.57 58.77 -73.15
N LEU A 285 -16.56 58.68 -72.25
CA LEU A 285 -17.70 59.59 -72.23
C LEU A 285 -17.27 61.04 -71.97
N THR A 286 -16.37 61.25 -71.01
CA THR A 286 -15.86 62.58 -70.64
C THR A 286 -15.07 63.20 -71.78
N SER A 287 -14.22 62.43 -72.45
CA SER A 287 -13.49 62.88 -73.64
C SER A 287 -14.45 63.24 -74.78
N ALA A 288 -15.45 62.39 -75.06
CA ALA A 288 -16.42 62.64 -76.13
C ALA A 288 -17.33 63.85 -75.85
N THR A 289 -17.67 64.11 -74.58
CA THR A 289 -18.49 65.26 -74.17
C THR A 289 -17.69 66.56 -74.06
N ASN A 290 -16.48 66.55 -73.49
CA ASN A 290 -15.66 67.76 -73.37
C ASN A 290 -15.21 68.31 -74.73
N THR A 291 -14.88 67.45 -75.68
CA THR A 291 -14.54 67.90 -77.04
C THR A 291 -15.71 68.62 -77.71
N SER A 292 -16.96 68.17 -77.47
CA SER A 292 -18.16 68.84 -78.01
C SER A 292 -18.38 70.27 -77.51
N ARG A 293 -17.81 70.63 -76.34
CA ARG A 293 -17.87 72.00 -75.79
C ARG A 293 -16.80 72.93 -76.35
N LEU A 294 -15.68 72.38 -76.83
CA LEU A 294 -14.52 73.14 -77.31
C LEU A 294 -14.56 73.37 -78.82
N SER A 295 -15.04 72.39 -79.58
CA SER A 295 -15.34 72.52 -81.01
C SER A 295 -16.31 71.40 -81.43
N GLU A 296 -17.32 71.73 -82.23
CA GLU A 296 -18.25 70.72 -82.79
C GLU A 296 -17.51 69.71 -83.71
N TYR A 297 -16.30 70.08 -84.12
CA TYR A 297 -15.53 69.51 -85.23
C TYR A 297 -14.31 68.69 -84.82
N THR A 298 -14.05 68.52 -83.53
CA THR A 298 -12.98 67.65 -83.05
C THR A 298 -13.57 66.40 -82.40
N PHE A 299 -12.92 65.26 -82.61
CA PHE A 299 -13.27 64.00 -81.98
C PHE A 299 -11.98 63.24 -81.66
N PRO A 300 -11.83 62.70 -80.43
CA PRO A 300 -10.65 61.93 -80.09
C PRO A 300 -10.60 60.66 -80.94
N PHE A 301 -9.46 60.42 -81.60
CA PHE A 301 -9.29 59.38 -82.61
C PHE A 301 -9.02 57.98 -82.02
N THR A 302 -8.82 57.86 -80.71
CA THR A 302 -8.51 56.59 -80.05
C THR A 302 -9.36 56.40 -78.79
N PHE A 303 -10.03 55.24 -78.72
CA PHE A 303 -10.77 54.78 -77.54
C PHE A 303 -10.21 53.46 -77.03
N THR A 304 -8.89 53.28 -77.10
CA THR A 304 -8.22 52.12 -76.53
C THR A 304 -7.52 52.56 -75.24
N THR A 305 -7.78 51.84 -74.15
CA THR A 305 -7.01 51.98 -72.91
C THR A 305 -6.43 50.62 -72.59
N THR A 306 -5.10 50.54 -72.63
CA THR A 306 -4.34 49.36 -72.24
C THR A 306 -3.87 49.55 -70.82
N VAL A 307 -4.32 48.68 -69.91
CA VAL A 307 -3.81 48.61 -68.54
C VAL A 307 -3.35 47.18 -68.31
N ASP A 308 -2.12 47.00 -67.83
CA ASP A 308 -1.52 45.68 -67.56
C ASP A 308 -1.62 44.71 -68.76
N ASN A 309 -1.32 45.20 -69.98
CA ASN A 309 -1.35 44.42 -71.23
C ASN A 309 -2.76 43.90 -71.65
N ILE A 310 -3.83 44.36 -70.99
CA ILE A 310 -5.22 44.05 -71.36
C ILE A 310 -5.80 45.29 -72.07
N ALA A 311 -6.17 45.13 -73.33
CA ALA A 311 -6.88 46.17 -74.08
C ALA A 311 -8.37 46.13 -73.72
N PHE A 312 -8.86 47.21 -73.12
CA PHE A 312 -10.28 47.38 -72.86
C PHE A 312 -10.95 48.04 -74.06
N GLU A 313 -11.80 47.28 -74.76
CA GLU A 313 -12.45 47.73 -75.99
C GLU A 313 -13.84 47.11 -76.16
N ASP A 314 -14.86 47.95 -76.26
CA ASP A 314 -16.21 47.52 -76.65
C ASP A 314 -16.36 47.65 -78.18
N ARG A 315 -16.78 46.57 -78.84
CA ARG A 315 -16.84 46.50 -80.32
C ARG A 315 -17.80 47.54 -80.91
N GLU A 316 -18.95 47.76 -80.29
CA GLU A 316 -19.95 48.70 -80.81
C GLU A 316 -19.47 50.14 -80.61
N ILE A 317 -18.87 50.44 -79.45
CA ILE A 317 -18.25 51.73 -79.15
C ILE A 317 -17.09 51.99 -80.13
N ARG A 318 -16.25 50.99 -80.44
CA ARG A 318 -15.19 51.13 -81.46
C ARG A 318 -15.80 51.46 -82.81
N GLN A 319 -16.76 50.68 -83.29
CA GLN A 319 -17.34 50.85 -84.63
C GLN A 319 -17.98 52.24 -84.79
N LEU A 320 -18.75 52.69 -83.80
CA LEU A 320 -19.32 54.03 -83.81
C LEU A 320 -18.23 55.11 -83.72
N GLY A 321 -17.19 54.89 -82.92
CA GLY A 321 -16.02 55.77 -82.81
C GLY A 321 -15.25 55.90 -84.13
N GLU A 322 -15.00 54.81 -84.84
CA GLU A 322 -14.36 54.80 -86.18
C GLU A 322 -15.23 55.49 -87.24
N GLN A 323 -16.54 55.25 -87.21
CA GLN A 323 -17.49 55.92 -88.08
C GLN A 323 -17.50 57.44 -87.83
N LEU A 324 -17.53 57.85 -86.56
CA LEU A 324 -17.41 59.26 -86.16
C LEU A 324 -16.10 59.87 -86.63
N THR A 325 -14.98 59.21 -86.38
CA THR A 325 -13.65 59.60 -86.86
C THR A 325 -13.66 59.82 -88.37
N THR A 326 -14.19 58.87 -89.13
CA THR A 326 -14.22 58.96 -90.59
C THR A 326 -15.11 60.11 -91.07
N GLN A 327 -16.29 60.29 -90.47
CA GLN A 327 -17.22 61.38 -90.80
C GLN A 327 -16.60 62.75 -90.48
N VAL A 328 -15.95 62.89 -89.32
CA VAL A 328 -15.27 64.13 -88.90
C VAL A 328 -14.07 64.42 -89.80
N SER A 329 -13.24 63.44 -90.14
CA SER A 329 -12.12 63.62 -91.07
C SER A 329 -12.58 64.02 -92.47
N ARG A 330 -13.66 63.42 -92.98
CA ARG A 330 -14.25 63.84 -94.26
C ARG A 330 -14.72 65.29 -94.21
N TYR A 331 -15.48 65.65 -93.19
CA TYR A 331 -15.93 67.03 -92.99
C TYR A 331 -14.76 68.03 -92.90
N MET A 332 -13.67 67.68 -92.22
CA MET A 332 -12.44 68.49 -92.19
C MET A 332 -11.77 68.65 -93.56
N ASN A 333 -11.73 67.59 -94.36
CA ASN A 333 -11.18 67.66 -95.71
C ASN A 333 -12.10 68.48 -96.64
N ASP A 334 -13.41 68.34 -96.51
CA ASP A 334 -14.41 69.05 -97.33
C ASP A 334 -14.42 70.56 -97.05
N LEU A 335 -14.04 71.01 -95.84
CA LEU A 335 -13.84 72.42 -95.50
C LEU A 335 -12.78 73.13 -96.36
N ALA A 336 -11.87 72.38 -96.99
CA ALA A 336 -10.89 72.96 -97.92
C ALA A 336 -11.53 73.35 -99.27
N VAL A 337 -12.71 72.82 -99.58
CA VAL A 337 -13.38 72.95 -100.89
C VAL A 337 -14.74 73.66 -100.78
N PHE A 338 -15.50 73.43 -99.71
CA PHE A 338 -16.85 73.93 -99.51
C PHE A 338 -16.95 74.91 -98.35
N GLN A 339 -17.82 75.92 -98.48
CA GLN A 339 -18.13 76.81 -97.36
C GLN A 339 -18.93 76.07 -96.27
N PRO A 340 -18.70 76.36 -94.96
CA PRO A 340 -19.36 75.66 -93.85
C PRO A 340 -20.90 75.66 -93.90
N GLY A 341 -21.52 76.67 -94.52
CA GLY A 341 -22.97 76.81 -94.64
C GLY A 341 -23.60 76.18 -95.89
N SER A 342 -22.81 75.53 -96.74
CA SER A 342 -23.33 74.87 -97.95
C SER A 342 -24.18 73.63 -97.61
N GLU A 343 -25.16 73.31 -98.47
CA GLU A 343 -26.09 72.20 -98.26
C GLU A 343 -25.37 70.84 -98.00
N PRO A 344 -24.32 70.45 -98.75
CA PRO A 344 -23.57 69.21 -98.46
C PRO A 344 -22.90 69.22 -97.08
N MET A 345 -22.40 70.38 -96.63
CA MET A 345 -21.75 70.52 -95.33
C MET A 345 -22.76 70.42 -94.18
N LEU A 346 -23.95 70.99 -94.35
CA LEU A 346 -25.04 70.90 -93.36
C LEU A 346 -25.53 69.45 -93.19
N LEU A 347 -25.64 68.69 -94.29
CA LEU A 347 -26.02 67.28 -94.25
C LEU A 347 -24.98 66.42 -93.52
N THR A 348 -23.69 66.60 -93.82
CA THR A 348 -22.61 65.89 -93.13
C THR A 348 -22.55 66.27 -91.64
N ARG A 349 -22.80 67.53 -91.30
CA ARG A 349 -22.89 67.99 -89.89
C ARG A 349 -24.03 67.29 -89.15
N GLU A 350 -25.21 67.22 -89.75
CA GLU A 350 -26.36 66.53 -89.17
C GLU A 350 -26.07 65.03 -88.98
N GLN A 351 -25.39 64.39 -89.94
CA GLN A 351 -24.95 63.00 -89.80
C GLN A 351 -23.94 62.82 -88.64
N ILE A 352 -22.94 63.69 -88.51
CA ILE A 352 -21.98 63.66 -87.39
C ILE A 352 -22.72 63.81 -86.05
N SER A 353 -23.67 64.76 -85.96
CA SER A 353 -24.46 65.00 -84.76
C SER A 353 -25.27 63.76 -84.36
N ARG A 354 -25.95 63.12 -85.32
CA ARG A 354 -26.72 61.88 -85.07
C ARG A 354 -25.84 60.73 -84.61
N THR A 355 -24.73 60.46 -85.33
CA THR A 355 -23.80 59.39 -84.95
C THR A 355 -23.20 59.67 -83.56
N ARG A 356 -22.88 60.93 -83.25
CA ARG A 356 -22.40 61.35 -81.92
C ARG A 356 -23.41 61.08 -80.83
N GLN A 357 -24.68 61.45 -81.03
CA GLN A 357 -25.74 61.20 -80.06
C GLN A 357 -25.95 59.70 -79.83
N GLN A 358 -25.90 58.89 -80.89
CA GLN A 358 -25.94 57.43 -80.79
C GLN A 358 -24.75 56.89 -79.98
N PHE A 359 -23.53 57.34 -80.29
CA PHE A 359 -22.32 56.97 -79.53
C PHE A 359 -22.45 57.30 -78.04
N LEU A 360 -22.82 58.53 -77.70
CA LEU A 360 -22.98 58.96 -76.31
C LEU A 360 -24.06 58.14 -75.58
N LYS A 361 -25.17 57.82 -76.25
CA LYS A 361 -26.23 56.99 -75.69
C LYS A 361 -25.75 55.56 -75.42
N ILE A 362 -25.05 54.93 -76.37
CA ILE A 362 -24.49 53.59 -76.19
C ILE A 362 -23.48 53.55 -75.05
N VAL A 363 -22.54 54.51 -75.00
CA VAL A 363 -21.55 54.62 -73.90
C VAL A 363 -22.26 54.80 -72.56
N SER A 364 -23.26 55.68 -72.48
CA SER A 364 -24.04 55.91 -71.25
C SER A 364 -24.80 54.65 -70.80
N ASN A 365 -25.47 53.95 -71.73
CA ASN A 365 -26.14 52.69 -71.43
C ASN A 365 -25.14 51.65 -70.91
N ARG A 366 -23.95 51.56 -71.52
CA ARG A 366 -22.90 50.64 -71.11
C ARG A 366 -22.34 50.96 -69.72
N ILE A 367 -22.19 52.25 -69.39
CA ILE A 367 -21.82 52.70 -68.04
C ILE A 367 -22.87 52.26 -67.03
N GLN A 368 -24.17 52.41 -67.35
CA GLN A 368 -25.25 51.99 -66.47
C GLN A 368 -25.27 50.47 -66.27
N GLU A 369 -25.16 49.68 -67.34
CA GLU A 369 -25.03 48.22 -67.29
C GLU A 369 -23.87 47.79 -66.38
N ARG A 370 -22.68 48.38 -66.59
CA ARG A 370 -21.48 48.05 -65.81
C ARG A 370 -21.56 48.51 -64.36
N THR A 371 -22.26 49.59 -64.08
CA THR A 371 -22.52 50.05 -62.71
C THR A 371 -23.42 49.04 -61.98
N ASN A 372 -24.44 48.51 -62.67
CA ASN A 372 -25.31 47.47 -62.12
C ASN A 372 -24.54 46.15 -61.92
N ASP A 373 -23.71 45.74 -62.89
CA ASP A 373 -22.85 44.54 -62.78
C ASP A 373 -21.93 44.64 -61.55
N LEU A 374 -21.31 45.81 -61.32
CA LEU A 374 -20.47 46.05 -60.15
C LEU A 374 -21.26 45.86 -58.85
N ALA A 375 -22.47 46.42 -58.76
CA ALA A 375 -23.31 46.27 -57.56
C ALA A 375 -23.63 44.79 -57.29
N ILE A 376 -23.93 44.01 -58.33
CA ILE A 376 -24.18 42.56 -58.23
C ILE A 376 -22.92 41.85 -57.72
N VAL A 377 -21.76 42.08 -58.35
CA VAL A 377 -20.50 41.43 -57.96
C VAL A 377 -20.11 41.80 -56.53
N THR A 378 -20.24 43.07 -56.13
CA THR A 378 -20.01 43.51 -54.75
C THR A 378 -20.94 42.80 -53.76
N SER A 379 -22.21 42.64 -54.10
CA SER A 379 -23.17 41.90 -53.27
C SER A 379 -22.78 40.43 -53.10
N VAL A 380 -22.35 39.76 -54.18
CA VAL A 380 -21.88 38.37 -54.14
C VAL A 380 -20.62 38.24 -53.28
N ILE A 381 -19.66 39.16 -53.41
CA ILE A 381 -18.46 39.22 -52.57
C ILE A 381 -18.86 39.33 -51.10
N LYS A 382 -19.76 40.27 -50.75
CA LYS A 382 -20.22 40.45 -49.37
C LYS A 382 -20.86 39.18 -48.81
N GLN A 383 -21.72 38.52 -49.60
CA GLN A 383 -22.38 37.27 -49.21
C GLN A 383 -21.37 36.14 -48.98
N LYS A 384 -20.39 35.98 -49.88
CA LYS A 384 -19.33 34.97 -49.75
C LYS A 384 -18.45 35.22 -48.54
N THR A 385 -18.02 36.47 -48.32
CA THR A 385 -17.25 36.84 -47.13
C THR A 385 -18.03 36.54 -45.84
N ALA A 386 -19.32 36.86 -45.79
CA ALA A 386 -20.16 36.53 -44.64
C ALA A 386 -20.28 35.01 -44.42
N ARG A 387 -20.42 34.22 -45.50
CA ARG A 387 -20.47 32.76 -45.41
C ARG A 387 -19.17 32.14 -44.92
N ILE A 388 -18.03 32.67 -45.36
CA ILE A 388 -16.71 32.23 -44.87
C ILE A 388 -16.56 32.56 -43.39
N ALA A 389 -17.00 33.75 -42.94
CA ALA A 389 -17.00 34.11 -41.53
C ALA A 389 -17.86 33.15 -40.69
N ASP A 390 -19.08 32.83 -41.14
CA ASP A 390 -19.96 31.86 -40.49
C ASP A 390 -19.30 30.47 -40.36
N PHE A 391 -18.62 30.00 -41.42
CA PHE A 391 -17.86 28.75 -41.34
C PHE A 391 -16.70 28.82 -40.33
N LYS A 392 -15.98 29.94 -40.26
CA LYS A 392 -14.89 30.15 -39.29
C LYS A 392 -15.42 30.17 -37.86
N ASP A 393 -16.52 30.86 -37.60
CA ASP A 393 -17.16 30.91 -36.28
C ASP A 393 -17.66 29.53 -35.83
N ARG A 394 -18.28 28.78 -36.76
CA ARG A 394 -18.73 27.42 -36.49
C ARG A 394 -17.56 26.47 -36.21
N ILE A 395 -16.46 26.57 -36.97
CA ILE A 395 -15.24 25.79 -36.69
C ILE A 395 -14.71 26.09 -35.29
N HIS A 396 -14.67 27.37 -34.87
CA HIS A 396 -14.21 27.73 -33.54
C HIS A 396 -15.09 27.09 -32.44
N GLN A 397 -16.42 27.13 -32.59
CA GLN A 397 -17.34 26.45 -31.66
C GLN A 397 -17.08 24.93 -31.60
N LEU A 398 -16.91 24.30 -32.76
CA LEU A 398 -16.62 22.87 -32.86
C LEU A 398 -15.25 22.53 -32.24
N GLN A 399 -14.23 23.37 -32.40
CA GLN A 399 -12.90 23.17 -31.82
C GLN A 399 -12.93 23.20 -30.29
N VAL A 400 -13.66 24.16 -29.70
CA VAL A 400 -13.84 24.24 -28.24
C VAL A 400 -14.53 22.97 -27.73
N ALA A 401 -15.56 22.49 -28.44
CA ALA A 401 -16.23 21.24 -28.10
C ALA A 401 -15.30 20.03 -28.26
N GLN A 402 -14.55 19.95 -29.36
CA GLN A 402 -13.60 18.88 -29.65
C GLN A 402 -12.53 18.75 -28.55
N SER A 403 -12.01 19.86 -28.06
CA SER A 403 -11.03 19.87 -26.97
C SER A 403 -11.62 19.28 -25.68
N LYS A 404 -12.85 19.66 -25.33
CA LYS A 404 -13.56 19.10 -24.17
C LYS A 404 -13.86 17.61 -24.34
N LEU A 405 -14.30 17.19 -25.53
CA LEU A 405 -14.53 15.78 -25.85
C LEU A 405 -13.25 14.96 -25.69
N ALA A 406 -12.11 15.44 -26.20
CA ALA A 406 -10.83 14.74 -26.06
C ALA A 406 -10.39 14.60 -24.59
N GLN A 407 -10.63 15.61 -23.75
CA GLN A 407 -10.39 15.53 -22.32
C GLN A 407 -11.27 14.45 -21.67
N MET A 408 -12.56 14.41 -22.02
CA MET A 408 -13.51 13.43 -21.48
C MET A 408 -13.18 12.01 -21.93
N ASP A 409 -12.87 11.80 -23.22
CA ASP A 409 -12.46 10.50 -23.75
C ASP A 409 -11.18 10.01 -23.04
N THR A 410 -10.26 10.90 -22.71
CA THR A 410 -9.06 10.57 -21.92
C THR A 410 -9.43 10.14 -20.50
N GLU A 411 -10.34 10.84 -19.83
CA GLU A 411 -10.80 10.49 -18.49
C GLU A 411 -11.58 9.17 -18.47
N ILE A 412 -12.47 8.94 -19.45
CA ILE A 412 -13.19 7.67 -19.63
C ILE A 412 -12.21 6.52 -19.82
N ASN A 413 -11.22 6.67 -20.70
CA ASN A 413 -10.20 5.64 -20.93
C ASN A 413 -9.35 5.37 -19.68
N ALA A 414 -8.97 6.42 -18.92
CA ALA A 414 -8.25 6.26 -17.67
C ALA A 414 -9.08 5.52 -16.61
N LEU A 415 -10.38 5.82 -16.51
CA LEU A 415 -11.31 5.11 -15.64
C LEU A 415 -11.46 3.65 -16.05
N HIS A 416 -11.62 3.35 -17.35
CA HIS A 416 -11.69 1.99 -17.88
C HIS A 416 -10.45 1.18 -17.50
N ALA A 417 -9.25 1.75 -17.72
CA ALA A 417 -7.98 1.11 -17.41
C ALA A 417 -7.79 0.90 -15.89
N ALA A 418 -8.17 1.87 -15.07
CA ALA A 418 -8.10 1.76 -13.62
C ALA A 418 -9.05 0.68 -13.10
N PHE A 419 -10.29 0.64 -13.59
CA PHE A 419 -11.27 -0.35 -13.17
C PHE A 419 -10.94 -1.75 -13.67
N SER A 420 -10.44 -1.92 -14.90
CA SER A 420 -10.02 -3.23 -15.40
C SER A 420 -8.87 -3.82 -14.58
N THR A 421 -7.87 -2.99 -14.25
CA THR A 421 -6.76 -3.37 -13.36
C THR A 421 -7.30 -3.77 -11.98
N TYR A 422 -8.22 -2.98 -11.41
CA TYR A 422 -8.82 -3.29 -10.12
C TYR A 422 -9.64 -4.59 -10.13
N ALA A 423 -10.44 -4.81 -11.18
CA ALA A 423 -11.22 -6.03 -11.35
C ALA A 423 -10.33 -7.26 -11.53
N GLN A 424 -9.23 -7.13 -12.26
CA GLN A 424 -8.24 -8.19 -12.40
C GLN A 424 -7.60 -8.53 -11.05
N ARG A 425 -7.19 -7.53 -10.26
CA ARG A 425 -6.62 -7.75 -8.92
C ARG A 425 -7.60 -8.42 -7.96
N PHE A 426 -8.88 -8.01 -8.03
CA PHE A 426 -9.92 -8.65 -7.23
C PHE A 426 -10.12 -10.12 -7.64
N ALA A 427 -10.11 -10.43 -8.95
CA ALA A 427 -10.20 -11.80 -9.45
C ALA A 427 -8.98 -12.64 -9.03
N GLU A 428 -7.76 -12.07 -9.11
CA GLU A 428 -6.52 -12.70 -8.66
C GLU A 428 -6.57 -13.02 -7.15
N SER A 429 -6.96 -12.05 -6.31
CA SER A 429 -7.10 -12.22 -4.85
C SER A 429 -8.18 -13.24 -4.50
N SER A 430 -9.36 -13.17 -5.14
CA SER A 430 -10.46 -14.11 -4.90
C SER A 430 -10.08 -15.54 -5.28
N SER A 431 -9.30 -15.70 -6.36
CA SER A 431 -8.82 -17.01 -6.83
C SER A 431 -7.70 -17.55 -5.94
N ALA A 432 -6.82 -16.68 -5.44
CA ALA A 432 -5.78 -17.04 -4.48
C ALA A 432 -6.38 -17.54 -3.16
N GLY A 433 -7.40 -16.87 -2.61
CA GLY A 433 -8.06 -17.33 -1.37
C GLY A 433 -8.69 -18.73 -1.46
N LEU A 434 -9.09 -19.16 -2.66
CA LEU A 434 -9.68 -20.49 -2.90
C LEU A 434 -8.63 -21.60 -3.11
N LEU A 435 -7.46 -21.27 -3.64
CA LEU A 435 -6.40 -22.23 -3.96
C LEU A 435 -5.34 -22.36 -2.85
N ASP A 436 -5.20 -21.36 -1.98
CA ASP A 436 -4.01 -21.16 -1.13
C ASP A 436 -4.22 -21.49 0.37
N ASN A 437 -5.30 -22.20 0.74
CA ASN A 437 -5.52 -22.70 2.10
C ASN A 437 -4.38 -23.61 2.64
N ASP A 438 -3.38 -23.95 1.82
CA ASP A 438 -2.22 -24.78 2.19
C ASP A 438 -0.86 -24.03 2.15
N MET A 439 -0.79 -22.73 1.82
CA MET A 439 0.51 -22.00 1.70
C MET A 439 0.74 -20.90 2.74
N SER A 440 0.37 -21.13 4.00
CA SER A 440 0.94 -20.36 5.11
C SER A 440 2.47 -20.44 5.05
N ASN A 441 3.15 -19.28 5.01
CA ASN A 441 4.62 -19.17 5.07
C ASN A 441 5.19 -19.62 6.44
N ALA A 442 4.43 -20.33 7.27
CA ALA A 442 4.92 -21.02 8.46
C ALA A 442 4.24 -22.39 8.55
N ARG A 443 5.03 -23.43 8.83
CA ARG A 443 4.55 -24.81 9.00
C ARG A 443 5.11 -25.41 10.28
N VAL A 444 4.36 -26.29 10.91
CA VAL A 444 4.86 -27.06 12.05
C VAL A 444 5.89 -28.06 11.52
N LEU A 445 7.15 -27.88 11.91
CA LEU A 445 8.25 -28.76 11.52
C LEU A 445 8.25 -30.03 12.37
N SER A 446 8.09 -29.87 13.68
CA SER A 446 7.96 -30.97 14.64
C SER A 446 6.78 -30.67 15.56
N PRO A 447 5.69 -31.45 15.50
CA PRO A 447 4.56 -31.26 16.40
C PRO A 447 4.97 -31.56 17.85
N PRO A 448 4.27 -31.00 18.84
CA PRO A 448 4.51 -31.34 20.23
C PRO A 448 4.19 -32.82 20.48
N TYR A 449 5.07 -33.51 21.19
CA TYR A 449 4.86 -34.87 21.65
C TYR A 449 4.77 -34.90 23.18
N GLU A 450 4.22 -35.99 23.71
CA GLU A 450 4.10 -36.20 25.16
C GLU A 450 5.41 -36.82 25.70
N PRO A 451 6.20 -36.09 26.50
CA PRO A 451 7.45 -36.61 27.05
C PRO A 451 7.18 -37.65 28.14
N THR A 452 7.91 -38.77 28.09
CA THR A 452 7.81 -39.85 29.09
C THR A 452 8.72 -39.64 30.30
N GLU A 453 9.71 -38.76 30.19
CA GLU A 453 10.69 -38.49 31.25
C GLU A 453 10.50 -37.08 31.82
N ALA A 454 10.54 -36.96 33.15
CA ALA A 454 10.47 -35.67 33.83
C ALA A 454 11.76 -34.87 33.61
N ALA A 455 11.62 -33.61 33.17
CA ALA A 455 12.75 -32.70 33.01
C ALA A 455 13.34 -32.27 34.37
N PHE A 456 12.48 -32.16 35.38
CA PHE A 456 12.85 -31.88 36.77
C PHE A 456 11.88 -32.57 37.73
N PRO A 457 12.32 -33.03 38.92
CA PRO A 457 13.70 -33.12 39.40
C PRO A 457 14.48 -34.28 38.74
N LYS A 458 15.80 -34.15 38.56
CA LYS A 458 16.67 -35.22 38.04
C LYS A 458 17.29 -36.02 39.20
N PRO A 459 16.72 -37.18 39.61
CA PRO A 459 17.15 -37.86 40.84
C PRO A 459 18.60 -38.32 40.77
N LEU A 460 19.06 -38.71 39.57
CA LEU A 460 20.43 -39.12 39.31
C LEU A 460 21.46 -38.02 39.60
N LEU A 461 21.07 -36.74 39.50
CA LEU A 461 21.91 -35.61 39.87
C LEU A 461 21.71 -35.21 41.34
N ILE A 462 20.46 -35.17 41.82
CA ILE A 462 20.16 -34.65 43.16
C ILE A 462 20.64 -35.59 44.27
N ILE A 463 20.46 -36.90 44.13
CA ILE A 463 20.79 -37.87 45.18
C ILE A 463 22.29 -37.89 45.52
N PRO A 464 23.25 -38.03 44.58
CA PRO A 464 24.67 -38.05 44.92
C PRO A 464 25.16 -36.72 45.48
N PHE A 465 24.70 -35.59 44.93
CA PHE A 465 25.02 -34.26 45.48
C PHE A 465 24.42 -34.07 46.88
N GLY A 466 23.19 -34.54 47.12
CA GLY A 466 22.53 -34.55 48.41
C GLY A 466 23.25 -35.42 49.44
N MET A 467 23.73 -36.60 49.05
CA MET A 467 24.54 -37.46 49.91
C MET A 467 25.89 -36.82 50.25
N LEU A 468 26.59 -36.25 49.27
CA LEU A 468 27.88 -35.58 49.50
C LEU A 468 27.74 -34.38 50.43
N THR A 469 26.74 -33.52 50.17
CA THR A 469 26.44 -32.36 51.02
C THR A 469 25.99 -32.79 52.42
N GLY A 470 25.16 -33.83 52.53
CA GLY A 470 24.76 -34.42 53.81
C GLY A 470 25.93 -34.95 54.63
N LEU A 471 26.94 -35.55 54.00
CA LEU A 471 28.16 -36.02 54.67
C LEU A 471 28.98 -34.84 55.21
N LEU A 472 29.19 -33.80 54.39
CA LEU A 472 29.90 -32.60 54.80
C LEU A 472 29.20 -31.90 55.97
N LEU A 473 27.87 -31.80 55.92
CA LEU A 473 27.06 -31.21 57.00
C LEU A 473 27.12 -32.06 58.29
N ALA A 474 27.10 -33.39 58.18
CA ALA A 474 27.23 -34.27 59.34
C ALA A 474 28.58 -34.12 60.04
N ILE A 475 29.66 -34.02 59.26
CA ILE A 475 31.01 -33.76 59.79
C ILE A 475 31.05 -32.39 60.47
N ALA A 476 30.60 -31.34 59.78
CA ALA A 476 30.59 -29.98 60.31
C ALA A 476 29.79 -29.88 61.62
N PHE A 477 28.63 -30.53 61.71
CA PHE A 477 27.80 -30.55 62.91
C PHE A 477 28.53 -31.15 64.13
N VAL A 478 29.28 -32.24 63.91
CA VAL A 478 30.06 -32.89 64.97
C VAL A 478 31.19 -31.99 65.47
N TYR A 479 31.88 -31.27 64.57
CA TYR A 479 32.90 -30.30 64.97
C TYR A 479 32.33 -29.15 65.77
N VAL A 480 31.21 -28.58 65.32
CA VAL A 480 30.55 -27.48 66.05
C VAL A 480 30.17 -27.96 67.44
N ARG A 481 29.59 -29.17 67.57
CA ARG A 481 29.26 -29.75 68.87
C ARG A 481 30.50 -29.98 69.75
N GLU A 482 31.58 -30.51 69.17
CA GLU A 482 32.83 -30.77 69.87
C GLU A 482 33.46 -29.48 70.39
N PHE A 483 33.42 -28.41 69.60
CA PHE A 483 33.92 -27.08 69.99
C PHE A 483 33.24 -26.53 71.25
N PHE A 484 31.97 -26.90 71.50
CA PHE A 484 31.24 -26.50 72.71
C PHE A 484 31.35 -27.52 73.87
N ASP A 485 32.04 -28.65 73.69
CA ASP A 485 32.19 -29.69 74.72
C ASP A 485 33.46 -29.46 75.56
N HIS A 486 33.28 -28.96 76.78
CA HIS A 486 34.38 -28.55 77.68
C HIS A 486 34.94 -29.69 78.56
N ARG A 487 34.82 -30.95 78.14
CA ARG A 487 35.29 -32.12 78.91
C ARG A 487 36.75 -32.44 78.62
N PHE A 488 37.51 -32.81 79.64
CA PHE A 488 38.84 -33.39 79.46
C PHE A 488 38.72 -34.81 78.91
N LYS A 489 39.09 -35.00 77.64
CA LYS A 489 38.95 -36.30 76.97
C LYS A 489 40.26 -37.08 77.02
N HIS A 490 41.39 -36.42 77.25
CA HIS A 490 42.71 -37.03 77.10
C HIS A 490 43.60 -36.75 78.32
N PRO A 491 44.40 -37.74 78.75
CA PRO A 491 45.37 -37.55 79.83
C PRO A 491 46.29 -36.35 79.61
N ALA A 492 46.74 -36.16 78.37
CA ALA A 492 47.60 -35.03 78.00
C ALA A 492 46.93 -33.65 78.17
N GLN A 493 45.61 -33.55 77.99
CA GLN A 493 44.87 -32.29 78.20
C GLN A 493 44.86 -31.91 79.68
N ILE A 494 44.74 -32.88 80.59
CA ILE A 494 44.80 -32.64 82.04
C ILE A 494 46.17 -32.10 82.43
N THR A 495 47.25 -32.70 81.91
CA THR A 495 48.61 -32.22 82.18
C THR A 495 48.86 -30.82 81.61
N HIS A 496 48.32 -30.52 80.42
CA HIS A 496 48.56 -29.25 79.72
C HIS A 496 47.74 -28.08 80.32
N GLU A 497 46.45 -28.31 80.56
CA GLU A 497 45.51 -27.27 81.01
C GLU A 497 45.54 -27.05 82.54
N LEU A 498 45.76 -28.12 83.32
CA LEU A 498 45.74 -28.06 84.79
C LEU A 498 47.15 -28.14 85.41
N GLY A 499 48.19 -28.45 84.63
CA GLY A 499 49.57 -28.57 85.10
C GLY A 499 49.85 -29.77 86.01
N LEU A 500 48.91 -30.72 86.09
CA LEU A 500 48.99 -31.89 86.99
C LEU A 500 49.52 -33.14 86.28
N PRO A 501 50.45 -33.91 86.87
CA PRO A 501 50.90 -35.16 86.28
C PRO A 501 49.80 -36.24 86.34
N VAL A 502 49.53 -36.90 85.20
CA VAL A 502 48.60 -38.04 85.17
C VAL A 502 49.33 -39.32 85.59
N LEU A 503 48.89 -39.91 86.70
CA LEU A 503 49.52 -41.10 87.31
C LEU A 503 48.97 -42.43 86.79
N LEU A 504 47.68 -42.49 86.47
CA LEU A 504 47.01 -43.68 86.00
C LEU A 504 45.87 -43.30 85.06
N VAL A 505 45.71 -44.07 83.98
CA VAL A 505 44.57 -43.99 83.08
C VAL A 505 43.88 -45.35 83.11
N ILE A 506 42.63 -45.37 83.58
CA ILE A 506 41.80 -46.57 83.54
C ILE A 506 40.86 -46.38 82.36
N ASN A 507 41.07 -47.15 81.30
CA ASN A 507 40.17 -47.14 80.16
C ASN A 507 39.02 -48.11 80.43
N GLU A 508 37.80 -47.60 80.34
CA GLU A 508 36.61 -48.45 80.28
C GLU A 508 36.63 -49.21 78.96
N GLN A 509 36.67 -50.55 79.01
CA GLN A 509 36.54 -51.39 77.83
C GLN A 509 35.06 -51.59 77.53
N ASP A 510 34.49 -50.74 76.70
CA ASP A 510 33.16 -50.97 76.12
C ASP A 510 33.22 -52.17 75.16
N VAL A 511 32.87 -53.35 75.67
CA VAL A 511 32.60 -54.51 74.82
C VAL A 511 31.25 -54.28 74.16
N MET A 512 31.25 -53.81 72.91
CA MET A 512 30.03 -53.66 72.13
C MET A 512 29.27 -55.01 72.11
N PRO A 513 27.99 -55.05 72.54
CA PRO A 513 27.22 -56.28 72.50
C PRO A 513 27.06 -56.76 71.06
N ASN A 514 27.27 -58.06 70.83
CA ASN A 514 27.09 -58.66 69.51
C ASN A 514 25.62 -58.49 69.09
N ASN A 515 25.36 -58.09 67.84
CA ASN A 515 24.01 -57.84 67.34
C ASN A 515 23.18 -59.14 67.46
N PRO A 516 22.12 -59.17 68.28
CA PRO A 516 21.34 -60.39 68.51
C PRO A 516 20.39 -60.72 67.34
N HIS A 517 20.25 -59.83 66.36
CA HIS A 517 19.34 -60.00 65.23
C HIS A 517 20.03 -60.63 64.02
N LYS A 518 19.28 -61.44 63.27
CA LYS A 518 19.73 -62.04 62.00
C LYS A 518 20.11 -60.94 61.01
N ASN A 519 21.25 -61.10 60.34
CA ASN A 519 21.75 -60.15 59.33
C ASN A 519 20.66 -59.82 58.29
N TRP A 520 20.60 -58.56 57.85
CA TRP A 520 19.64 -58.04 56.83
C TRP A 520 18.17 -57.93 57.28
N THR A 521 17.89 -57.97 58.60
CA THR A 521 16.57 -57.62 59.14
C THR A 521 16.45 -56.13 59.49
N VAL A 522 15.23 -55.59 59.50
CA VAL A 522 14.97 -54.20 59.95
C VAL A 522 15.49 -54.00 61.37
N ASP A 523 15.29 -54.98 62.26
CA ASP A 523 15.78 -54.93 63.64
C ASP A 523 17.31 -54.91 63.71
N SER A 524 18.00 -55.66 62.85
CA SER A 524 19.46 -55.58 62.72
C SER A 524 19.94 -54.22 62.23
N PHE A 525 19.22 -53.57 61.31
CA PHE A 525 19.55 -52.23 60.85
C PHE A 525 19.32 -51.19 61.95
N VAL A 526 18.20 -51.27 62.67
CA VAL A 526 17.90 -50.38 63.81
C VAL A 526 18.93 -50.57 64.93
N HIS A 527 19.32 -51.81 65.26
CA HIS A 527 20.38 -52.09 66.21
C HIS A 527 21.72 -51.47 65.76
N TRP A 528 22.04 -51.56 64.48
CA TRP A 528 23.23 -50.96 63.87
C TRP A 528 23.16 -49.44 63.77
N VAL A 529 22.01 -48.79 63.65
CA VAL A 529 21.92 -47.32 63.69
C VAL A 529 22.08 -46.81 65.13
N ARG A 530 21.64 -47.62 66.10
CA ARG A 530 21.66 -47.29 67.54
C ARG A 530 23.01 -47.52 68.20
N HIS A 531 23.77 -48.54 67.82
CA HIS A 531 25.10 -48.89 68.34
C HIS A 531 26.16 -48.75 67.24
#